data_AF-A0A395L0K5-F1
#
_entry.id   AF-A0A395L0K5-F1
#
_cell.length_a   1.000
_cell.length_b   1.000
_cell.length_c   1.000
_cell.angle_alpha   90.00
_cell.angle_beta   90.00
_cell.angle_gamma   90.00
#
_symmetry.space_group_name_H-M   'P 1'
#
loop_
_entity.id
_entity.type
_entity.pdbx_description
1 polymer ?
#
loop_
_entity_poly.entity_id
_entity_poly.type
_entity_poly.pdbx_seq_one_letter_code
_entity_poly.pdbx_strand_id
1 'polypeptide(L)'
;MVEPVPRLQRNRIHRALSRPNLLMGADRELVLITGLAAVILIFVVLTAYSALFGIAVWIVIVGLLRMMAKSDPLMRKVYLRHISYKPYYRATTSPWRRY
;
A
#
# COMPACT_ATOMS: atom_id res chain seq x y z
N MET A 1 53.11 10.13 -10.50
CA MET A 1 52.22 9.14 -11.16
C MET A 1 50.81 9.39 -10.66
N VAL A 2 49.85 9.70 -11.53
CA VAL A 2 48.46 10.02 -11.16
C VAL A 2 47.61 8.79 -11.47
N GLU A 3 46.99 8.20 -10.44
CA GLU A 3 46.07 7.06 -10.60
C GLU A 3 44.81 7.49 -11.37
N PRO A 4 44.39 6.76 -12.42
CA PRO A 4 43.16 7.08 -13.14
C PRO A 4 41.94 6.82 -12.26
N VAL A 5 41.19 7.88 -11.95
CA VAL A 5 39.96 7.83 -11.15
C VAL A 5 38.97 6.84 -11.81
N PRO A 6 38.42 5.86 -11.08
CA PRO A 6 37.51 4.88 -11.65
C PRO A 6 36.29 5.58 -12.28
N ARG A 7 36.03 5.31 -13.56
CA ARG A 7 34.83 5.83 -14.23
C ARG A 7 33.60 5.20 -13.57
N LEU A 8 32.77 6.02 -12.92
CA LEU A 8 31.48 5.57 -12.36
C LEU A 8 30.65 4.89 -13.46
N GLN A 9 30.47 3.58 -13.36
CA GLN A 9 29.65 2.81 -14.29
C GLN A 9 28.17 3.16 -14.05
N ARG A 10 27.61 4.02 -14.90
CA ARG A 10 26.18 4.37 -14.85
C ARG A 10 25.35 3.25 -15.44
N ASN A 11 24.69 2.48 -14.57
CA ASN A 11 23.76 1.45 -14.99
C ASN A 11 22.36 2.07 -15.22
N ARG A 12 21.68 1.72 -16.32
CA ARG A 12 20.31 2.20 -16.59
C ARG A 12 19.34 1.50 -15.63
N ILE A 13 18.87 2.22 -14.62
CA ILE A 13 17.80 1.73 -13.76
C ILE A 13 16.47 1.84 -14.51
N HIS A 14 15.89 0.70 -14.86
CA HIS A 14 14.61 0.67 -15.56
C HIS A 14 13.48 1.08 -14.61
N ARG A 15 12.78 2.16 -14.96
CA ARG A 15 11.70 2.77 -14.17
C ARG A 15 10.55 1.80 -13.83
N ALA A 16 10.39 0.74 -14.63
CA ALA A 16 9.41 -0.33 -14.42
C ALA A 16 9.59 -1.09 -13.09
N LEU A 17 10.83 -1.20 -12.57
CA LEU A 17 11.10 -1.89 -11.30
C LEU A 17 10.88 -0.99 -10.07
N SER A 18 10.84 0.33 -10.25
CA SER A 18 10.74 1.31 -9.17
C SER A 18 9.32 1.77 -8.89
N ARG A 19 8.41 1.65 -9.85
CA ARG A 19 7.04 2.14 -9.72
C ARG A 19 6.17 1.09 -9.04
N PRO A 20 5.49 1.41 -7.93
CA PRO A 20 4.47 0.53 -7.38
C PRO A 20 3.37 0.33 -8.43
N ASN A 21 3.01 -0.93 -8.68
CA ASN A 21 2.00 -1.31 -9.65
C ASN A 21 0.59 -1.05 -9.06
N LEU A 22 0.10 0.19 -9.19
CA LEU A 22 -1.27 0.56 -8.82
C LEU A 22 -2.24 0.02 -9.86
N LEU A 23 -3.26 -0.71 -9.43
CA LEU A 23 -4.35 -1.18 -10.29
C LEU A 23 -5.54 -0.24 -10.17
N MET A 24 -6.03 0.29 -11.31
CA MET A 24 -7.14 1.27 -11.36
C MET A 24 -6.92 2.53 -10.48
N GLY A 25 -5.67 2.91 -10.24
CA GLY A 25 -5.34 4.07 -9.41
C GLY A 25 -5.50 3.83 -7.90
N ALA A 26 -5.58 2.57 -7.45
CA ALA A 26 -5.54 2.17 -6.04
C ALA A 26 -4.60 0.97 -5.82
N ASP A 27 -4.29 0.67 -4.56
CA ASP A 27 -3.53 -0.52 -4.19
C ASP A 27 -4.31 -1.79 -4.60
N ARG A 28 -3.71 -2.60 -5.49
CA ARG A 28 -4.32 -3.83 -6.04
C ARG A 28 -4.91 -4.71 -4.95
N GLU A 29 -4.14 -4.95 -3.89
CA GLU A 29 -4.50 -5.90 -2.82
C GLU A 29 -5.74 -5.43 -2.05
N LEU A 30 -5.87 -4.12 -1.78
CA LEU A 30 -7.02 -3.58 -1.05
C LEU A 30 -8.30 -3.65 -1.88
N VAL A 31 -8.21 -3.36 -3.18
CA VAL A 31 -9.36 -3.48 -4.09
C VAL A 31 -9.81 -4.93 -4.21
N LEU A 32 -8.87 -5.88 -4.32
CA LEU A 32 -9.19 -7.30 -4.39
C LEU A 32 -9.82 -7.82 -3.09
N ILE A 33 -9.26 -7.46 -1.92
CA ILE A 33 -9.80 -7.90 -0.62
C ILE A 33 -11.20 -7.32 -0.38
N THR A 34 -11.41 -6.03 -0.67
CA THR A 34 -12.72 -5.40 -0.49
C THR A 34 -13.76 -5.90 -1.48
N GLY A 35 -13.37 -6.19 -2.72
CA GLY A 35 -14.22 -6.87 -3.70
C GLY A 35 -14.61 -8.28 -3.25
N LEU A 36 -13.65 -9.08 -2.77
CA LEU A 36 -13.94 -10.41 -2.25
C LEU A 36 -14.87 -10.34 -1.03
N ALA A 37 -14.61 -9.44 -0.09
CA ALA A 37 -15.47 -9.24 1.08
C ALA A 37 -16.90 -8.81 0.70
N ALA A 38 -17.04 -7.93 -0.30
CA ALA A 38 -18.35 -7.53 -0.80
C ALA A 38 -19.11 -8.70 -1.44
N VAL A 39 -18.42 -9.52 -2.23
CA VAL A 39 -19.02 -10.74 -2.83
C VAL A 39 -19.48 -11.69 -1.71
N ILE A 40 -18.64 -11.94 -0.71
CA ILE A 40 -19.00 -12.80 0.44
C ILE A 40 -20.22 -12.23 1.17
N LEU A 41 -20.27 -10.91 1.43
CA LEU A 41 -21.40 -10.25 2.08
C LEU A 41 -22.72 -10.47 1.31
N ILE A 42 -22.67 -10.36 -0.03
CA ILE A 42 -23.85 -10.59 -0.89
C ILE A 42 -24.30 -12.05 -0.80
N PHE A 43 -23.36 -13.00 -0.84
CA PHE A 43 -23.66 -14.44 -0.75
C PHE A 43 -24.14 -14.90 0.63
N VAL A 44 -23.73 -14.25 1.72
CA VAL A 44 -24.17 -14.63 3.08
C VAL A 44 -25.64 -14.32 3.31
N VAL A 45 -26.15 -13.21 2.76
CA VAL A 45 -27.50 -12.72 3.09
C VAL A 45 -28.57 -13.15 2.05
N LEU A 46 -28.17 -13.54 0.83
CA LEU A 46 -29.03 -14.14 -0.22
C LEU A 46 -30.35 -13.38 -0.53
N THR A 47 -30.45 -12.10 -0.19
CA THR A 47 -31.64 -11.26 -0.39
C THR A 47 -31.36 -10.13 -1.37
N ALA A 48 -32.34 -9.77 -2.19
CA ALA A 48 -32.21 -8.75 -3.24
C ALA A 48 -31.77 -7.37 -2.69
N TYR A 49 -32.27 -7.00 -1.50
CA TYR A 49 -31.86 -5.77 -0.81
C TYR A 49 -30.38 -5.78 -0.42
N SER A 50 -29.85 -6.92 0.01
CA SER A 50 -28.44 -7.05 0.37
C SER A 50 -27.52 -7.02 -0.84
N ALA A 51 -27.97 -7.46 -2.01
CA ALA A 51 -27.21 -7.31 -3.25
C ALA A 51 -27.03 -5.82 -3.61
N LEU A 52 -28.12 -5.05 -3.57
CA LEU A 52 -28.08 -3.61 -3.84
C LEU A 52 -27.22 -2.86 -2.81
N PHE A 53 -27.41 -3.19 -1.52
CA PHE A 53 -26.62 -2.60 -0.44
C PHE A 53 -25.14 -2.97 -0.54
N GLY A 54 -24.82 -4.23 -0.83
CA GLY A 54 -23.45 -4.71 -1.00
C GLY A 54 -22.72 -4.02 -2.16
N ILE A 55 -23.40 -3.83 -3.30
CA ILE A 55 -22.85 -3.09 -4.44
C ILE A 55 -22.63 -1.62 -4.07
N ALA A 56 -23.61 -0.97 -3.44
CA ALA A 56 -23.50 0.43 -3.03
C ALA A 56 -22.32 0.64 -2.07
N VAL A 57 -22.23 -0.19 -1.04
CA VAL A 57 -21.11 -0.17 -0.07
C VAL A 57 -19.79 -0.43 -0.76
N TRP A 58 -19.73 -1.39 -1.68
CA TRP A 58 -18.51 -1.70 -2.42
C TRP A 58 -18.02 -0.52 -3.27
N ILE A 59 -18.91 0.15 -3.99
CA ILE A 59 -18.58 1.34 -4.78
C ILE A 59 -18.05 2.47 -3.88
N VAL A 60 -18.68 2.69 -2.72
CA VAL A 60 -18.22 3.70 -1.74
C VAL A 60 -16.82 3.36 -1.23
N ILE A 61 -16.58 2.11 -0.84
CA ILE A 61 -15.27 1.66 -0.33
C ILE A 61 -14.19 1.80 -1.42
N VAL A 62 -14.47 1.39 -2.66
CA VAL A 62 -13.54 1.53 -3.78
C VAL A 62 -13.28 3.00 -4.10
N GLY A 63 -14.31 3.85 -4.04
CA GLY A 63 -14.18 5.30 -4.21
C GLY A 63 -13.25 5.95 -3.18
N LEU A 64 -13.40 5.57 -1.90
CA LEU A 64 -12.54 6.03 -0.81
C LEU A 64 -11.08 5.55 -0.99
N LEU A 65 -10.88 4.28 -1.32
CA LEU A 65 -9.56 3.72 -1.61
C LEU A 65 -8.88 4.40 -2.81
N ARG A 66 -9.66 4.74 -3.84
CA ARG A 66 -9.17 5.48 -5.01
C ARG A 66 -8.80 6.91 -4.66
N MET A 67 -9.57 7.59 -3.82
CA MET A 67 -9.21 8.93 -3.31
C MET A 67 -7.90 8.88 -2.51
N MET A 68 -7.75 7.90 -1.63
CA MET A 68 -6.55 7.73 -0.81
C MET A 68 -5.30 7.49 -1.66
N ALA A 69 -5.41 6.63 -2.67
CA ALA A 69 -4.29 6.34 -3.56
C ALA A 69 -3.96 7.47 -4.54
N LYS A 70 -4.92 8.34 -4.85
CA LYS A 70 -4.67 9.59 -5.60
C LYS A 70 -3.84 10.59 -4.78
N SER A 71 -4.04 10.62 -3.46
CA SER A 71 -3.29 11.49 -2.54
C SER A 71 -1.88 10.97 -2.29
N ASP A 72 -1.73 9.68 -1.97
CA ASP A 72 -0.41 9.11 -1.72
C ASP A 72 -0.35 7.60 -2.04
N PRO A 73 0.33 7.18 -3.11
CA PRO A 73 0.42 5.75 -3.48
C PRO A 73 1.25 4.91 -2.50
N LEU A 74 1.97 5.55 -1.57
CA LEU A 74 2.77 4.87 -0.54
C LEU A 74 2.13 4.92 0.85
N MET A 75 0.95 5.52 1.00
CA MET A 75 0.28 5.72 2.30
C MET A 75 0.14 4.42 3.09
N ARG A 76 -0.19 3.31 2.43
CA ARG A 76 -0.27 1.98 3.07
C ARG A 76 1.03 1.58 3.76
N LYS A 77 2.18 1.75 3.09
CA LYS A 77 3.48 1.36 3.66
C LYS A 77 3.84 2.24 4.86
N VAL A 78 3.53 3.54 4.78
CA VAL A 78 3.73 4.47 5.88
C VAL A 78 2.81 4.13 7.05
N TYR A 79 1.55 3.79 6.79
CA TYR A 79 0.57 3.42 7.80
C TYR A 79 0.94 2.11 8.52
N LEU A 80 1.32 1.07 7.79
CA LEU A 80 1.79 -0.18 8.37
C LEU A 80 3.08 0.01 9.16
N ARG A 81 3.96 0.91 8.71
CA ARG A 81 5.16 1.27 9.47
C ARG A 81 4.81 2.05 10.74
N HIS A 82 3.85 2.98 10.65
CA HIS A 82 3.35 3.76 11.78
C HIS A 82 2.74 2.87 12.87
N ILE A 83 1.91 1.89 12.49
CA ILE A 83 1.31 0.95 13.44
C ILE A 83 2.35 0.03 14.10
N SER A 84 3.43 -0.29 13.37
CA SER A 84 4.53 -1.11 13.89
C SER A 84 5.46 -0.32 14.82
N TYR A 85 5.39 1.01 14.82
CA TYR A 85 6.26 1.83 15.64
C TYR A 85 5.73 1.97 17.07
N LYS A 86 6.66 1.90 18.02
CA LYS A 86 6.34 2.13 19.43
C LYS A 86 6.06 3.62 19.66
N PRO A 87 5.16 3.97 20.60
CA PRO A 87 4.86 5.35 20.95
C PRO A 87 6.08 6.10 21.51
N TYR A 88 7.04 5.37 22.08
CA TYR A 88 8.28 5.94 22.58
C TYR A 88 9.47 5.05 22.23
N TYR A 89 10.46 5.64 21.58
CA TYR A 89 11.78 5.06 21.38
C TYR A 89 12.75 5.77 22.33
N ARG A 90 13.47 4.99 23.14
CA ARG A 90 14.57 5.53 23.95
C ARG A 90 15.65 6.05 23.01
N ALA A 91 16.27 7.18 23.38
CA ALA A 91 17.45 7.70 22.70
C ALA A 91 18.66 6.79 22.96
N THR A 92 18.69 5.65 22.28
CA THR A 92 19.84 4.74 22.26
C THR A 92 20.60 4.97 20.96
N THR A 93 21.92 5.08 21.05
CA THR A 93 22.80 5.32 19.89
C THR A 93 22.80 4.20 18.86
N SER A 94 22.40 2.97 19.22
CA SER A 94 22.25 1.86 18.28
C SER A 94 21.03 0.97 18.59
N PRO A 95 20.33 0.43 17.57
CA PRO A 95 19.16 -0.43 17.77
C PRO A 95 19.45 -1.76 18.49
N TRP A 96 20.72 -2.16 18.53
CA TRP A 96 21.17 -3.48 18.98
C TRP A 96 21.70 -3.48 20.42
N ARG A 97 21.83 -2.31 21.06
CA ARG A 97 22.34 -2.23 22.42
C ARG A 97 21.27 -2.69 23.40
N ARG A 98 21.40 -3.94 23.85
CA ARG A 98 20.69 -4.41 25.06
C ARG A 98 21.44 -3.81 26.25
N TYR A 99 20.86 -2.74 26.81
CA TYR A 99 21.29 -2.01 28.01
C TYR A 99 22.53 -1.12 27.80
#